data_AF-A0A3B9NXI7-F1
#
_entry.id   AF-A0A3B9NXI7-F1
#
_cell.length_a   1.000
_cell.length_b   1.000
_cell.length_c   1.000
_cell.angle_alpha   90.00
_cell.angle_beta   90.00
_cell.angle_gamma   90.00
#
_symmetry.space_group_name_H-M   'P 1'
#
loop_
_entity.id
_entity.type
_entity.pdbx_description
1 polymer ?
#
loop_
_entity_poly.entity_id
_entity_poly.type
_entity_poly.pdbx_seq_one_letter_code
_entity_poly.pdbx_strand_id
1 'polypeptide(L)'
;MDHWGPFSFLVWLQTTTEHLRFNLYFILRHKNIVNEETILASNKGRAYFALLGYHFNPDDITRLLGIEPTSVNAAGAHSNLDKPVISSWELSTETIAGELDVFALTDTIVKQLEPIKEKIVEVCKSHNLSPRLGVTLTLSVDKGESSPEVGFGARTIRFLADTGSFIEVENKLSERI
;
A
#
# COMPACT_ATOMS: atom_id res chain seq x y z
N MET A 1 66.98 -6.54 42.82
CA MET A 1 65.65 -7.16 43.08
C MET A 1 64.69 -6.00 43.05
N ASP A 2 64.13 -5.79 41.87
CA ASP A 2 63.87 -4.45 41.37
C ASP A 2 62.43 -4.03 41.58
N HIS A 3 62.29 -2.76 41.93
CA HIS A 3 61.06 -2.01 42.12
C HIS A 3 60.23 -1.93 40.83
N TRP A 4 58.94 -2.26 40.91
CA TRP A 4 57.93 -1.82 39.96
C TRP A 4 56.77 -1.18 40.72
N GLY A 5 56.61 0.13 40.53
CA GLY A 5 55.58 0.96 41.17
C GLY A 5 54.23 0.94 40.44
N PRO A 6 53.23 1.67 40.96
CA PRO A 6 51.81 1.57 40.58
C PRO A 6 51.45 2.15 39.19
N PHE A 7 52.43 2.43 38.33
CA PHE A 7 52.21 3.03 37.01
C PHE A 7 51.80 2.04 35.92
N SER A 8 51.88 0.72 36.17
CA SER A 8 51.64 -0.31 35.13
C SER A 8 50.19 -0.76 34.99
N PHE A 9 49.29 -0.38 35.91
CA PHE A 9 47.87 -0.74 35.82
C PHE A 9 47.00 0.28 35.07
N LEU A 10 47.41 1.55 35.01
CA LEU A 10 46.66 2.58 34.26
C LEU A 10 46.85 2.48 32.74
N VAL A 11 48.02 1.99 32.28
CA VAL A 11 48.30 1.85 30.84
C VAL A 11 47.50 0.70 30.22
N TRP A 12 47.20 -0.35 31.00
CA TRP A 12 46.42 -1.49 30.50
C TRP A 12 44.89 -1.24 30.49
N LEU A 13 44.39 -0.28 31.28
CA LEU A 13 42.98 0.13 31.25
C LEU A 13 42.69 1.19 30.16
N GLN A 14 43.67 1.97 29.71
CA GLN A 14 43.47 2.93 28.63
C GLN A 14 43.39 2.27 27.25
N THR A 15 44.13 1.20 26.99
CA THR A 15 44.16 0.54 25.66
C THR A 15 42.93 -0.33 25.37
N THR A 16 42.26 -0.87 26.39
CA THR A 16 41.00 -1.61 26.20
C THR A 16 39.77 -0.70 26.10
N THR A 17 39.85 0.52 26.65
CA THR A 17 38.75 1.50 26.56
C THR A 17 38.73 2.20 25.19
N GLU A 18 39.90 2.44 24.59
CA GLU A 18 40.03 2.98 23.22
C GLU A 18 39.49 2.01 22.15
N HIS A 19 39.73 0.69 22.29
CA HIS A 19 39.21 -0.30 21.34
C HIS A 19 37.69 -0.48 21.40
N LEU A 20 37.08 -0.40 22.59
CA LEU A 20 35.63 -0.44 22.75
C LEU A 20 34.97 0.88 22.29
N ARG A 21 35.65 2.02 22.49
CA ARG A 21 35.21 3.32 21.93
C ARG A 21 35.32 3.35 20.42
N PHE A 22 36.38 2.79 19.81
CA PHE A 22 36.50 2.68 18.36
C PHE A 22 35.42 1.78 17.77
N ASN A 23 35.11 0.64 18.40
CA ASN A 23 34.04 -0.23 17.92
C ASN A 23 32.64 0.39 18.10
N LEU A 24 32.40 1.10 19.20
CA LEU A 24 31.12 1.81 19.39
C LEU A 24 31.02 3.02 18.45
N TYR A 25 32.11 3.74 18.17
CA TYR A 25 32.12 4.80 17.15
C TYR A 25 31.95 4.24 15.74
N PHE A 26 32.43 3.03 15.44
CA PHE A 26 32.26 2.40 14.13
C PHE A 26 30.83 1.85 13.96
N ILE A 27 30.25 1.27 15.01
CA ILE A 27 28.86 0.79 15.03
C ILE A 27 27.87 1.97 15.07
N LEU A 28 28.19 3.08 15.75
CA LEU A 28 27.38 4.31 15.76
C LEU A 28 27.61 5.17 14.51
N ARG A 29 28.79 5.16 13.87
CA ARG A 29 29.00 5.78 12.55
C ARG A 29 28.31 5.02 11.42
N HIS A 30 28.10 3.72 11.55
CA HIS A 30 27.25 2.99 10.60
C HIS A 30 25.74 3.20 10.84
N LYS A 31 25.35 3.79 11.98
CA LYS A 31 23.95 4.16 12.27
C LYS A 31 23.61 5.64 12.04
N ASN A 32 24.58 6.49 11.66
CA ASN A 32 24.35 7.93 11.49
C ASN A 32 25.12 8.55 10.31
N ILE A 33 25.15 7.86 9.18
CA ILE A 33 25.31 8.52 7.87
C ILE A 33 23.94 8.46 7.19
N VAL A 34 22.97 9.17 7.78
CA VAL A 34 21.87 9.74 7.01
C VAL A 34 22.44 11.07 6.52
N ASN A 35 23.19 10.98 5.42
CA ASN A 35 23.73 12.13 4.73
C ASN A 35 22.59 12.73 3.90
N GLU A 36 22.24 13.97 4.23
CA GLU A 36 21.46 14.92 3.43
C GLU A 36 20.02 14.49 3.09
N GLU A 37 19.11 15.45 3.12
CA GLU A 37 17.72 15.33 2.65
C GLU A 37 17.70 15.07 1.14
N THR A 38 18.17 13.90 0.71
CA THR A 38 17.69 13.32 -0.54
C THR A 38 16.26 12.95 -0.21
N ILE A 39 15.30 13.74 -0.69
CA ILE A 39 13.89 13.38 -0.64
C ILE A 39 13.76 12.14 -1.50
N LEU A 40 14.01 10.96 -0.92
CA LEU A 40 13.81 9.69 -1.60
C LEU A 40 12.31 9.60 -1.88
N ALA A 41 11.96 9.46 -3.14
CA ALA A 41 10.57 9.22 -3.49
C ALA A 41 10.25 7.80 -3.02
N SER A 42 9.54 7.62 -1.90
CA SER A 42 9.17 6.29 -1.44
C SER A 42 8.09 5.67 -2.34
N ASN A 43 8.04 4.33 -2.38
CA ASN A 43 6.93 3.63 -3.01
C ASN A 43 5.61 4.06 -2.37
N LYS A 44 4.53 4.19 -3.15
CA LYS A 44 3.19 4.48 -2.65
C LYS A 44 2.18 3.48 -3.20
N GLY A 45 1.23 3.08 -2.38
CA GLY A 45 0.28 2.04 -2.74
C GLY A 45 -1.09 2.24 -2.10
N ARG A 46 -2.14 1.86 -2.82
CA ARG A 46 -3.49 1.65 -2.28
C ARG A 46 -4.17 0.49 -2.99
N ALA A 47 -5.10 -0.17 -2.32
CA ALA A 47 -6.02 -1.11 -2.94
C ALA A 47 -7.43 -0.51 -2.98
N TYR A 48 -8.23 -0.92 -3.95
CA TYR A 48 -9.62 -0.51 -4.07
C TYR A 48 -10.50 -1.62 -4.64
N PHE A 49 -11.79 -1.57 -4.32
CA PHE A 49 -12.82 -2.31 -5.01
C PHE A 49 -13.76 -1.30 -5.68
N ALA A 50 -14.01 -1.49 -6.97
CA ALA A 50 -14.85 -0.60 -7.75
C ALA A 50 -15.93 -1.36 -8.52
N LEU A 51 -17.11 -0.74 -8.60
CA LEU A 51 -18.19 -1.12 -9.49
C LEU A 51 -18.27 -0.10 -10.61
N LEU A 52 -18.15 -0.55 -11.86
CA LEU A 52 -18.25 0.32 -13.03
C LEU A 52 -19.33 -0.19 -13.98
N GLY A 53 -20.01 0.75 -14.61
CA GLY A 53 -21.10 0.46 -15.54
C GLY A 53 -21.56 1.75 -16.20
N TYR A 54 -22.45 1.61 -17.18
CA TYR A 54 -23.00 2.76 -17.89
C TYR A 54 -24.28 3.24 -17.21
N HIS A 55 -24.46 4.56 -17.14
CA HIS A 55 -25.74 5.20 -16.79
C HIS A 55 -26.36 4.76 -15.44
N PHE A 56 -25.55 4.44 -14.44
CA PHE A 56 -26.07 4.15 -13.10
C PHE A 56 -25.79 5.31 -12.15
N ASN A 57 -26.65 5.46 -11.13
CA ASN A 57 -26.43 6.40 -10.04
C ASN A 57 -25.67 5.72 -8.88
N PRO A 58 -24.47 6.18 -8.51
CA PRO A 58 -23.72 5.64 -7.36
C PRO A 58 -24.49 5.68 -6.03
N ASP A 59 -25.42 6.63 -5.83
CA ASP A 59 -26.21 6.71 -4.59
C ASP A 59 -27.12 5.49 -4.41
N ASP A 60 -27.65 4.94 -5.51
CA ASP A 60 -28.44 3.71 -5.46
C ASP A 60 -27.58 2.52 -5.02
N ILE A 61 -26.34 2.48 -5.47
CA ILE A 61 -25.36 1.45 -5.10
C ILE A 61 -25.02 1.55 -3.61
N THR A 62 -24.72 2.77 -3.12
CA THR A 62 -24.47 3.01 -1.69
C THR A 62 -25.64 2.51 -0.83
N ARG A 63 -26.87 2.85 -1.20
CA ARG A 63 -28.08 2.42 -0.48
C ARG A 63 -28.29 0.90 -0.50
N LEU A 64 -28.02 0.24 -1.62
CA LEU A 64 -28.19 -1.20 -1.77
C LEU A 64 -27.13 -2.00 -1.01
N LEU A 65 -25.87 -1.56 -1.08
CA LEU A 65 -24.76 -2.22 -0.39
C LEU A 65 -24.75 -1.90 1.12
N GLY A 66 -25.19 -0.71 1.51
CA GLY A 66 -25.19 -0.26 2.90
C GLY A 66 -23.80 0.09 3.42
N ILE A 67 -22.87 0.43 2.51
CA ILE A 67 -21.50 0.87 2.81
C ILE A 67 -21.28 2.19 2.07
N GLU A 68 -20.61 3.13 2.72
CA GLU A 68 -20.22 4.39 2.09
C GLU A 68 -18.98 4.20 1.19
N PRO A 69 -19.00 4.72 -0.05
CA PRO A 69 -17.83 4.71 -0.92
C PRO A 69 -16.77 5.70 -0.41
N THR A 70 -15.53 5.43 -0.78
CA THR A 70 -14.44 6.43 -0.72
C THR A 70 -14.51 7.43 -1.86
N SER A 71 -15.03 7.03 -3.03
CA SER A 71 -15.12 7.89 -4.21
C SER A 71 -16.23 7.42 -5.14
N VAL A 72 -16.81 8.35 -5.88
CA VAL A 72 -17.84 8.09 -6.90
C VAL A 72 -17.60 8.94 -8.14
N ASN A 73 -17.94 8.37 -9.29
CA ASN A 73 -18.17 9.12 -10.52
C ASN A 73 -19.65 9.00 -10.90
N ALA A 74 -20.42 10.07 -10.73
CA ALA A 74 -21.84 10.12 -11.03
C ALA A 74 -22.17 10.68 -12.43
N ALA A 75 -21.21 10.73 -13.35
CA ALA A 75 -21.43 11.26 -14.71
C ALA A 75 -22.57 10.55 -15.45
N GLY A 76 -22.79 9.25 -15.18
CA GLY A 76 -23.87 8.45 -15.73
C GLY A 76 -25.25 8.69 -15.11
N ALA A 77 -25.35 9.28 -13.90
CA ALA A 77 -26.59 9.32 -13.12
C ALA A 77 -27.71 10.16 -13.78
N HIS A 78 -27.33 11.19 -14.53
CA HIS A 78 -28.26 12.12 -15.19
C HIS A 78 -27.92 12.33 -16.68
N SER A 79 -27.13 11.43 -17.27
CA SER A 79 -26.78 11.54 -18.67
C SER A 79 -27.90 11.02 -19.57
N ASN A 80 -27.99 11.60 -20.77
CA ASN A 80 -28.86 11.08 -21.81
C ASN A 80 -28.37 9.69 -22.25
N LEU A 81 -29.32 8.80 -22.60
CA LEU A 81 -29.04 7.42 -22.98
C LEU A 81 -28.52 7.27 -24.43
N ASP A 82 -28.28 8.38 -25.13
CA ASP A 82 -27.85 8.40 -26.53
C ASP A 82 -26.33 8.16 -26.69
N LYS A 83 -25.56 8.28 -25.60
CA LYS A 83 -24.11 8.04 -25.60
C LYS A 83 -23.69 7.30 -24.34
N PRO A 84 -22.80 6.30 -24.44
CA PRO A 84 -22.33 5.57 -23.26
C PRO A 84 -21.57 6.50 -22.32
N VAL A 85 -22.07 6.67 -21.08
CA VAL A 85 -21.38 7.41 -20.02
C VAL A 85 -21.13 6.50 -18.83
N ILE A 86 -19.85 6.36 -18.48
CA ILE A 86 -19.43 5.50 -17.36
C ILE A 86 -19.65 6.23 -16.05
N SER A 87 -20.24 5.51 -15.11
CA SER A 87 -20.23 5.83 -13.69
C SER A 87 -19.36 4.84 -12.92
N SER A 88 -18.92 5.24 -11.73
CA SER A 88 -18.17 4.37 -10.83
C SER A 88 -18.57 4.59 -9.37
N TRP A 89 -18.44 3.52 -8.60
CA TRP A 89 -18.56 3.50 -7.14
C TRP A 89 -17.32 2.78 -6.61
N GLU A 90 -16.57 3.37 -5.68
CA GLU A 90 -15.27 2.85 -5.22
C GLU A 90 -15.13 2.88 -3.70
N LEU A 91 -14.73 1.75 -3.11
CA LEU A 91 -14.23 1.64 -1.74
C LEU A 91 -12.72 1.37 -1.79
N SER A 92 -11.91 2.18 -1.11
CA SER A 92 -10.45 2.09 -1.16
C SER A 92 -9.79 2.18 0.21
N THR A 93 -8.56 1.68 0.30
CA THR A 93 -7.67 1.99 1.41
C THR A 93 -7.13 3.41 1.24
N GLU A 94 -6.62 3.97 2.32
CA GLU A 94 -5.72 5.12 2.19
C GLU A 94 -4.50 4.77 1.33
N THR A 95 -3.86 5.80 0.77
CA THR A 95 -2.57 5.64 0.10
C THR A 95 -1.46 5.64 1.14
N ILE A 96 -0.78 4.51 1.27
CA ILE A 96 0.38 4.37 2.15
C ILE A 96 1.68 4.62 1.38
N ALA A 97 2.75 4.97 2.10
CA ALA A 97 4.08 5.22 1.55
C ALA A 97 5.13 4.40 2.30
N GLY A 98 6.19 3.96 1.60
CA GLY A 98 7.26 3.12 2.16
C GLY A 98 7.11 1.65 1.74
N GLU A 99 7.29 0.73 2.69
CA GLU A 99 7.15 -0.71 2.42
C GLU A 99 5.69 -1.07 2.08
N LEU A 100 5.49 -1.61 0.88
CA LEU A 100 4.17 -1.95 0.36
C LEU A 100 3.96 -3.46 0.36
N ASP A 101 2.92 -3.88 1.10
CA ASP A 101 2.38 -5.23 1.09
C ASP A 101 1.00 -5.22 0.39
N VAL A 102 0.97 -5.63 -0.87
CA VAL A 102 -0.26 -5.68 -1.67
C VAL A 102 -1.23 -6.74 -1.13
N PHE A 103 -0.72 -7.82 -0.53
CA PHE A 103 -1.57 -8.83 0.10
C PHE A 103 -2.36 -8.21 1.25
N ALA A 104 -1.69 -7.48 2.15
CA ALA A 104 -2.34 -6.83 3.28
C ALA A 104 -3.36 -5.76 2.85
N LEU A 105 -3.01 -4.95 1.84
CA LEU A 105 -3.91 -3.92 1.30
C LEU A 105 -5.19 -4.53 0.73
N THR A 106 -5.06 -5.58 -0.08
CA THR A 106 -6.22 -6.23 -0.71
C THR A 106 -7.05 -7.03 0.28
N ASP A 107 -6.42 -7.70 1.26
CA ASP A 107 -7.12 -8.42 2.33
C ASP A 107 -7.96 -7.46 3.21
N THR A 108 -7.46 -6.23 3.44
CA THR A 108 -8.20 -5.18 4.17
C THR A 108 -9.51 -4.81 3.46
N ILE A 109 -9.49 -4.69 2.13
CA ILE A 109 -10.69 -4.40 1.33
C ILE A 109 -11.62 -5.61 1.33
N VAL A 110 -11.11 -6.80 1.07
CA VAL A 110 -11.92 -8.03 0.98
C VAL A 110 -12.62 -8.33 2.29
N LYS A 111 -11.97 -8.16 3.45
CA LYS A 111 -12.59 -8.36 4.77
C LYS A 111 -13.83 -7.48 5.00
N GLN A 112 -13.85 -6.27 4.42
CA GLN A 112 -15.00 -5.37 4.54
C GLN A 112 -16.15 -5.78 3.62
N LEU A 113 -15.84 -6.32 2.44
CA LEU A 113 -16.83 -6.65 1.41
C LEU A 113 -17.36 -8.08 1.50
N GLU A 114 -16.58 -9.01 2.04
CA GLU A 114 -16.92 -10.42 2.19
C GLU A 114 -18.27 -10.65 2.90
N PRO A 115 -18.64 -9.90 3.97
CA PRO A 115 -19.96 -10.03 4.60
C PRO A 115 -21.16 -9.62 3.72
N ILE A 116 -20.93 -8.87 2.64
CA ILE A 116 -21.98 -8.38 1.75
C ILE A 116 -21.84 -8.89 0.31
N LYS A 117 -21.01 -9.92 0.09
CA LYS A 117 -20.66 -10.38 -1.27
C LYS A 117 -21.89 -10.77 -2.10
N GLU A 118 -22.92 -11.36 -1.49
CA GLU A 118 -24.15 -11.73 -2.19
C GLU A 118 -24.89 -10.49 -2.72
N LYS A 119 -24.91 -9.40 -1.95
CA LYS A 119 -25.48 -8.12 -2.39
C LYS A 119 -24.68 -7.52 -3.53
N ILE A 120 -23.35 -7.59 -3.47
CA ILE A 120 -22.48 -7.14 -4.56
C ILE A 120 -22.84 -7.88 -5.86
N VAL A 121 -22.97 -9.21 -5.80
CA VAL A 121 -23.37 -10.03 -6.95
C VAL A 121 -24.74 -9.63 -7.50
N GLU A 122 -25.72 -9.40 -6.61
CA GLU A 122 -27.07 -8.98 -7.00
C GLU A 122 -27.08 -7.59 -7.67
N VAL A 123 -26.35 -6.64 -7.10
CA VAL A 123 -26.22 -5.28 -7.64
C VAL A 123 -25.52 -5.31 -9.00
N CYS A 124 -24.44 -6.08 -9.14
CA CYS A 124 -23.76 -6.26 -10.42
C CYS A 124 -24.68 -6.81 -11.50
N LYS A 125 -25.52 -7.79 -11.18
CA LYS A 125 -26.47 -8.38 -12.13
C LYS A 125 -27.60 -7.41 -12.50
N SER A 126 -28.22 -6.78 -11.50
CA SER A 126 -29.39 -5.91 -11.71
C SER A 126 -29.05 -4.60 -12.42
N HIS A 127 -27.83 -4.07 -12.22
CA HIS A 127 -27.39 -2.79 -12.79
C HIS A 127 -26.35 -2.97 -13.91
N ASN A 128 -26.08 -4.22 -14.33
CA ASN A 128 -25.08 -4.55 -15.34
C ASN A 128 -23.70 -3.93 -15.05
N LEU A 129 -23.23 -4.08 -13.80
CA LEU A 129 -21.95 -3.53 -13.34
C LEU A 129 -20.85 -4.59 -13.41
N SER A 130 -19.65 -4.14 -13.74
CA SER A 130 -18.42 -4.93 -13.72
C SER A 130 -17.64 -4.64 -12.45
N PRO A 131 -17.53 -5.61 -11.52
CA PRO A 131 -16.78 -5.46 -10.28
C PRO A 131 -15.28 -5.66 -10.53
N ARG A 132 -14.45 -4.85 -9.89
CA ARG A 132 -12.99 -4.84 -10.05
C ARG A 132 -12.31 -4.69 -8.70
N LEU A 133 -11.29 -5.49 -8.44
CA LEU A 133 -10.34 -5.25 -7.37
C LEU A 133 -9.06 -4.69 -7.98
N GLY A 134 -8.73 -3.46 -7.62
CA GLY A 134 -7.62 -2.72 -8.15
C GLY A 134 -6.51 -2.47 -7.14
N VAL A 135 -5.28 -2.34 -7.65
CA VAL A 135 -4.11 -1.90 -6.88
C VAL A 135 -3.44 -0.77 -7.67
N THR A 136 -3.27 0.39 -7.05
CA THR A 136 -2.52 1.51 -7.63
C THR A 136 -1.16 1.62 -6.95
N LEU A 137 -0.09 1.54 -7.73
CA LEU A 137 1.29 1.62 -7.26
C LEU A 137 2.02 2.82 -7.90
N THR A 138 2.67 3.62 -7.08
CA THR A 138 3.73 4.54 -7.53
C THR A 138 5.05 3.96 -7.05
N LEU A 139 5.88 3.52 -8.00
CA LEU A 139 7.15 2.86 -7.71
C LEU A 139 8.28 3.89 -7.75
N SER A 140 9.10 3.90 -6.71
CA SER A 140 10.30 4.69 -6.66
C SER A 140 11.27 4.30 -7.78
N VAL A 141 11.95 5.30 -8.35
CA VAL A 141 13.10 5.11 -9.24
C VAL A 141 14.44 5.15 -8.49
N ASP A 142 14.42 5.38 -7.18
CA ASP A 142 15.61 5.49 -6.35
C ASP A 142 16.19 4.11 -6.04
N LYS A 143 17.51 3.97 -6.21
CA LYS A 143 18.22 2.68 -6.15
C LYS A 143 18.23 2.01 -4.76
N GLY A 144 17.75 2.70 -3.73
CA GLY A 144 17.70 2.23 -2.35
C GLY A 144 16.35 1.64 -1.94
N GLU A 145 15.30 1.79 -2.76
CA GLU A 145 13.97 1.32 -2.43
C GLU A 145 13.78 -0.15 -2.79
N SER A 146 13.04 -0.86 -1.93
CA SER A 146 12.70 -2.25 -2.17
C SER A 146 11.55 -2.36 -3.18
N SER A 147 11.50 -3.44 -3.96
CA SER A 147 10.32 -3.72 -4.77
C SER A 147 9.17 -4.13 -3.87
N PRO A 148 7.95 -3.60 -4.06
CA PRO A 148 6.76 -4.06 -3.33
C PRO A 148 6.56 -5.57 -3.43
N GLU A 149 6.07 -6.17 -2.35
CA GLU A 149 5.55 -7.53 -2.43
C GLU A 149 4.18 -7.49 -3.11
N VAL A 150 4.10 -8.08 -4.30
CA VAL A 150 2.88 -8.11 -5.12
C VAL A 150 2.33 -9.52 -5.17
N GLY A 151 1.16 -9.71 -4.59
CA GLY A 151 0.45 -10.98 -4.58
C GLY A 151 -0.98 -10.84 -4.05
N PHE A 152 -1.81 -11.86 -4.32
CA PHE A 152 -3.18 -11.93 -3.83
C PHE A 152 -3.36 -13.20 -3.01
N GLY A 153 -3.90 -13.06 -1.81
CA GLY A 153 -4.16 -14.19 -0.93
C GLY A 153 -5.30 -15.09 -1.40
N ALA A 154 -5.34 -16.32 -0.89
CA ALA A 154 -6.40 -17.28 -1.21
C ALA A 154 -7.81 -16.74 -0.91
N ARG A 155 -7.98 -15.98 0.19
CA ARG A 155 -9.25 -15.30 0.51
C ARG A 155 -9.65 -14.32 -0.59
N THR A 156 -8.73 -13.46 -1.01
CA THR A 156 -8.94 -12.51 -2.10
C THR A 156 -9.30 -13.22 -3.40
N ILE A 157 -8.52 -14.23 -3.81
CA ILE A 157 -8.80 -15.01 -5.02
C ILE A 157 -10.19 -15.64 -4.96
N ARG A 158 -10.59 -16.19 -3.81
CA ARG A 158 -11.92 -16.79 -3.64
C ARG A 158 -13.04 -15.76 -3.72
N PHE A 159 -12.87 -14.61 -3.07
CA PHE A 159 -13.82 -13.51 -3.14
C PHE A 159 -14.03 -13.09 -4.61
N LEU A 160 -12.96 -12.85 -5.36
CA LEU A 160 -13.03 -12.45 -6.76
C LEU A 160 -13.74 -13.48 -7.64
N ALA A 161 -13.48 -14.77 -7.40
CA ALA A 161 -14.16 -15.85 -8.11
C ALA A 161 -15.66 -15.90 -7.80
N ASP A 162 -16.04 -15.73 -6.52
CA ASP A 162 -17.43 -15.72 -6.08
C ASP A 162 -18.20 -14.50 -6.62
N THR A 163 -17.54 -13.34 -6.74
CA THR A 163 -18.15 -12.08 -7.23
C THR A 163 -18.03 -11.87 -8.73
N GLY A 164 -17.26 -12.70 -9.44
CA GLY A 164 -16.96 -12.53 -10.87
C GLY A 164 -16.14 -11.27 -11.15
N SER A 165 -15.26 -10.88 -10.23
CA SER A 165 -14.48 -9.65 -10.30
C SER A 165 -13.19 -9.77 -11.11
N PHE A 166 -12.85 -8.69 -11.81
CA PHE A 166 -11.56 -8.54 -12.48
C PHE A 166 -10.49 -8.04 -11.51
N ILE A 167 -9.24 -8.34 -11.82
CA ILE A 167 -8.07 -7.76 -11.15
C ILE A 167 -7.52 -6.64 -12.04
N GLU A 168 -7.29 -5.47 -11.46
CA GLU A 168 -6.59 -4.36 -12.12
C GLU A 168 -5.34 -3.99 -11.32
N VAL A 169 -4.22 -3.84 -12.01
CA VAL A 169 -2.98 -3.36 -11.41
C VAL A 169 -2.51 -2.19 -12.24
N GLU A 170 -2.53 -1.01 -11.65
CA GLU A 170 -2.03 0.21 -12.24
C GLU A 170 -0.72 0.58 -11.57
N ASN A 171 0.35 0.71 -12.35
CA ASN A 171 1.62 1.16 -11.84
C ASN A 171 2.14 2.37 -12.63
N LYS A 172 2.78 3.29 -11.92
CA LYS A 172 3.56 4.38 -12.50
C LYS A 172 4.90 4.50 -11.78
N LEU A 173 5.90 5.04 -12.45
CA LEU A 173 7.15 5.41 -11.83
C LEU A 173 7.02 6.79 -11.18
N SER A 174 7.68 7.00 -10.04
CA SER A 174 7.85 8.33 -9.48
C SER A 174 8.74 9.18 -10.38
N GLU A 175 8.56 10.50 -10.32
CA GLU A 175 9.57 11.41 -10.85
C GLU A 175 10.84 11.29 -10.01
N ARG A 176 12.00 11.57 -10.62
CA ARG A 176 13.23 11.77 -9.86
C ARG A 176 13.11 13.10 -9.13
N ILE A 177 13.32 13.10 -7.82
CA ILE A 177 13.44 14.31 -7.01
C ILE A 177 14.89 14.76 -7.02
#